data_AF-A0A519THJ5-F1
#
_entry.id   AF-A0A519THJ5-F1
#
_cell.length_a   1.000
_cell.length_b   1.000
_cell.length_c   1.000
_cell.angle_alpha   90.00
_cell.angle_beta   90.00
_cell.angle_gamma   90.00
#
_symmetry.space_group_name_H-M   'P 1'
#
loop_
_entity.id
_entity.type
_entity.pdbx_description
1 polymer ?
#
loop_
_entity_poly.entity_id
_entity_poly.type
_entity_poly.pdbx_seq_one_letter_code
_entity_poly.pdbx_strand_id
1 'polypeptide(L)' 'MAAGIYPDVVAAQKALGSGFAETYTPQPARVADYAARYRQYQAFAQFVESTVDPAGPRADKSEPATRGLTESTVPPTI' A
#
# COMPACT_ATOMS: atom_id res chain seq x y z
N MET A 1 -9.65 3.31 -16.12
CA MET A 1 -10.76 4.07 -16.72
C MET A 1 -12.04 3.31 -16.44
N ALA A 2 -13.04 3.93 -15.80
CA ALA A 2 -14.33 3.32 -15.50
C ALA A 2 -15.19 3.18 -16.78
N ALA A 3 -14.77 2.34 -17.72
CA ALA A 3 -15.52 1.91 -18.93
C ALA A 3 -16.43 2.98 -19.60
N GLY A 4 -16.06 4.26 -19.63
CA GLY A 4 -16.85 5.35 -20.22
C GLY A 4 -18.18 5.70 -19.53
N ILE A 5 -18.48 5.16 -18.34
CA ILE A 5 -19.76 5.41 -17.63
C ILE A 5 -19.77 6.76 -16.92
N TYR A 6 -18.60 7.22 -16.47
CA TYR A 6 -18.43 8.51 -15.80
C TYR A 6 -17.47 9.41 -16.58
N PRO A 7 -17.77 10.72 -16.69
CA PRO A 7 -17.04 11.66 -17.56
C PRO A 7 -15.60 11.91 -17.10
N ASP A 8 -15.31 11.69 -15.82
CA ASP A 8 -13.98 11.88 -15.24
C ASP A 8 -13.79 11.03 -13.96
N VAL A 9 -12.57 11.03 -13.43
CA VAL A 9 -12.18 10.23 -12.26
C VAL A 9 -12.88 10.68 -10.99
N VAL A 10 -13.13 11.99 -10.81
CA VAL A 10 -13.80 12.53 -9.62
C VAL A 10 -15.27 12.10 -9.63
N ALA A 11 -15.93 12.18 -10.78
CA ALA A 11 -17.29 11.70 -10.97
C ALA A 11 -17.40 10.18 -10.68
N ALA A 12 -16.44 9.38 -11.16
CA ALA A 12 -16.39 7.96 -10.87
C ALA A 12 -16.15 7.68 -9.37
N GLN A 13 -15.24 8.40 -8.72
CA GLN A 13 -14.95 8.26 -7.28
C GLN A 13 -16.18 8.60 -6.43
N LYS A 14 -16.94 9.63 -6.79
CA LYS A 14 -18.16 10.01 -6.07
C LYS A 14 -19.28 8.99 -6.24
N ALA A 15 -19.42 8.43 -7.43
CA ALA A 15 -20.48 7.49 -7.75
C ALA A 15 -20.20 6.06 -7.28
N LEU A 16 -18.93 5.66 -7.25
CA LEU A 16 -18.49 4.31 -6.86
C LEU A 16 -17.93 4.23 -5.44
N GLY A 17 -17.54 5.36 -4.86
CA GLY A 17 -17.01 5.44 -3.51
C GLY A 17 -18.09 5.25 -2.47
N SER A 18 -17.82 4.44 -1.45
CA SER A 18 -18.70 4.21 -0.29
C SER A 18 -18.64 5.33 0.76
N GLY A 19 -17.95 6.43 0.47
CA GLY A 19 -17.52 7.40 1.47
C GLY A 19 -16.47 6.83 2.44
N PHE A 20 -16.03 7.65 3.40
CA PHE A 20 -15.16 7.22 4.50
C PHE A 20 -16.00 6.96 5.75
N ALA A 21 -15.79 5.81 6.40
CA ALA A 21 -16.48 5.49 7.65
C ALA A 21 -16.02 6.39 8.81
N GLU A 22 -14.73 6.73 8.85
CA GLU A 22 -14.15 7.58 9.88
C GLU A 22 -12.98 8.39 9.29
N THR A 23 -12.74 9.58 9.84
CA THR A 23 -11.60 10.44 9.48
C THR A 23 -10.74 10.64 10.71
N TYR A 24 -9.51 10.12 10.67
CA TYR A 24 -8.56 10.27 11.76
C TYR A 24 -7.69 11.51 11.54
N THR A 25 -7.65 12.38 12.53
CA THR A 25 -6.80 13.57 12.54
C THR A 25 -5.55 13.32 13.37
N PRO A 26 -4.41 13.98 13.05
CA PRO A 26 -3.22 13.87 13.87
C PRO A 26 -3.48 14.32 15.29
N GLN A 27 -3.00 13.56 16.27
CA GLN A 27 -3.10 13.93 17.69
C GLN A 27 -1.83 14.68 18.10
N PRO A 28 -1.85 16.01 18.29
CA PRO A 28 -0.64 16.83 18.40
C PRO A 28 0.32 16.39 19.50
N ALA A 29 -0.24 15.94 20.63
CA ALA A 29 0.52 15.45 21.77
C ALA A 29 1.43 14.25 21.44
N ARG A 30 1.08 13.45 20.42
CA ARG A 30 1.83 12.23 20.05
C ARG A 30 2.77 12.45 18.86
N VAL A 31 2.71 13.60 18.19
CA VAL A 31 3.50 13.86 16.97
C VAL A 31 5.00 13.71 17.25
N ALA A 32 5.46 14.25 18.38
CA ALA A 32 6.86 14.15 18.79
C ALA A 32 7.29 12.69 19.06
N ASP A 33 6.42 11.91 19.71
CA ASP A 33 6.69 10.50 20.03
C ASP A 33 6.85 9.66 18.76
N TYR A 34 5.94 9.83 17.80
CA TYR A 34 6.03 9.13 16.52
C TYR A 34 7.22 9.58 15.67
N ALA A 35 7.60 10.86 15.74
CA ALA A 35 8.82 11.34 15.09
C ALA A 35 10.07 10.67 15.65
N ALA A 36 10.16 10.49 16.98
CA ALA A 36 11.27 9.77 17.61
C ALA A 36 11.30 8.28 17.21
N ARG A 37 10.14 7.61 17.21
CA ARG A 37 10.00 6.22 16.75
C ARG A 37 10.41 6.05 15.29
N TYR A 38 10.05 7.01 14.44
CA TYR A 38 10.41 6.97 13.03
C TYR A 38 11.92 7.03 12.80
N ARG A 39 12.65 7.86 13.57
CA ARG A 39 14.12 7.89 13.53
C ARG A 39 14.75 6.56 13.94
N GLN A 40 14.19 5.89 14.95
CA GLN A 40 14.64 4.55 15.35
C GLN A 40 14.47 3.53 14.22
N TYR A 41 13.34 3.59 13.52
CA TYR A 41 13.07 2.71 12.38
C TYR A 41 14.04 2.96 11.21
N GLN A 42 14.37 4.22 10.93
CA GLN A 42 15.36 4.56 9.90
C GLN A 42 16.76 4.03 10.24
N ALA A 43 17.21 4.21 11.49
CA ALA A 43 18.49 3.67 11.95
C ALA A 43 18.52 2.14 11.84
N PHE A 44 17.42 1.48 12.19
CA PHE A 44 17.28 0.04 12.02
C PHE A 44 17.32 -0.39 10.55
N ALA A 45 16.61 0.30 9.66
CA ALA A 45 16.65 0.02 8.23
C ALA A 45 18.07 0.14 7.67
N GLN A 46 18.79 1.21 8.01
CA GLN A 46 20.20 1.39 7.59
C GLN A 46 21.09 0.24 8.07
N PHE A 47 20.90 -0.22 9.31
CA PHE A 47 21.62 -1.37 9.84
C PHE A 47 21.31 -2.65 9.06
N VAL A 48 20.03 -2.94 8.77
CA VAL A 48 19.63 -4.12 8.00
C VAL A 48 20.23 -4.07 6.59
N GLU A 49 20.11 -2.94 5.89
CA GLU A 49 20.68 -2.78 4.54
C GLU A 49 22.22 -2.92 4.52
N SER A 50 22.89 -2.53 5.61
CA SER A 50 24.35 -2.66 5.73
C SER A 50 24.80 -4.08 6.09
N THR A 51 23.90 -4.92 6.61
CA THR A 51 24.21 -6.28 7.07
C THR A 51 23.70 -7.36 6.13
N VAL A 52 22.76 -7.01 5.25
CA VAL A 52 22.30 -7.88 4.18
C VAL A 52 23.24 -7.72 2.98
N ASP A 53 23.86 -8.83 2.58
CA ASP A 53 24.68 -8.87 1.36
C ASP A 53 23.82 -8.49 0.14
N PRO A 54 24.19 -7.44 -0.63
CA PRO A 54 23.42 -6.99 -1.79
C PRO A 54 23.36 -8.03 -2.93
N ALA A 55 24.11 -9.14 -2.84
CA ALA A 55 24.09 -10.26 -3.78
C ALA A 55 23.27 -11.48 -3.32
N GLY A 56 22.61 -11.41 -2.15
CA GLY A 56 21.58 -12.40 -1.77
C GLY A 56 20.37 -12.33 -2.72
N PRO A 57 19.52 -13.38 -2.84
CA PRO A 57 18.53 -13.53 -3.92
C PRO A 57 17.33 -12.56 -3.90
N ARG A 58 17.48 -11.35 -3.35
CA ARG A 58 16.46 -10.29 -3.33
C ARG A 58 16.92 -9.08 -4.14
N ALA A 59 17.25 -9.30 -5.40
CA ALA A 59 17.32 -8.24 -6.39
C ALA A 59 16.22 -8.44 -7.44
N ASP A 60 14.96 -8.43 -7.01
CA ASP A 60 13.88 -8.01 -7.89
C ASP A 60 13.47 -6.58 -7.50
N LYS A 61 14.23 -5.62 -8.00
CA LYS A 61 13.78 -4.23 -7.98
C LYS A 61 12.61 -4.17 -8.96
N SER A 62 11.40 -4.11 -8.40
CA SER A 62 10.10 -3.89 -9.08
C SER A 62 9.27 -5.16 -9.33
N GLU A 63 8.78 -5.79 -8.27
CA GLU A 63 7.48 -6.46 -8.36
C GLU A 63 6.41 -5.35 -8.42
N PRO A 64 5.67 -5.14 -9.53
CA PRO A 64 4.50 -4.29 -9.49
C PRO A 64 3.53 -5.00 -8.55
N ALA A 65 3.19 -4.35 -7.43
CA ALA A 65 2.28 -4.85 -6.41
C ALA A 65 0.84 -4.97 -6.96
N THR A 66 0.61 -5.84 -7.96
CA THR A 66 -0.71 -6.19 -8.51
C THR A 66 -0.64 -7.47 -9.36
N ARG A 67 0.06 -8.53 -8.93
CA ARG A 67 -0.08 -9.85 -9.57
C ARG A 67 -0.41 -10.92 -8.54
N GLY A 68 -1.63 -10.86 -8.03
CA GLY A 68 -2.12 -11.82 -7.03
C GLY A 68 -3.63 -11.79 -6.87
N LEU A 69 -4.40 -11.68 -7.96
CA LEU A 69 -5.84 -11.96 -7.94
C LEU A 69 -6.34 -12.41 -9.32
N THR A 70 -5.64 -13.36 -9.96
CA THR A 70 -6.22 -14.08 -11.09
C THR A 70 -6.97 -15.29 -10.56
N GLU A 71 -8.30 -15.17 -10.58
CA GLU A 71 -9.25 -16.26 -10.80
C GLU A 71 -9.13 -17.50 -9.89
N SER A 72 -9.87 -17.48 -8.79
CA SER A 72 -10.41 -18.73 -8.22
C SER A 72 -11.48 -19.25 -9.18
N THR A 73 -11.06 -19.95 -10.23
CA THR A 73 -11.97 -20.71 -11.08
C THR A 73 -12.48 -21.90 -10.26
N VAL A 74 -13.76 -21.90 -9.90
CA VAL A 74 -14.43 -23.05 -9.29
C VAL A 74 -14.87 -23.95 -10.45
N PRO A 75 -14.42 -25.21 -10.55
CA PRO A 75 -14.83 -26.06 -11.66
C PRO A 75 -16.33 -26.39 -11.55
N PRO A 76 -17.08 -26.42 -12.67
CA PRO A 76 -18.48 -26.84 -12.63
C PRO A 76 -18.57 -28.32 -12.24
N THR A 77 -19.34 -28.60 -11.20
CA THR A 77 -19.78 -29.97 -10.85
C THR A 77 -20.68 -30.48 -11.99
N ILE A 78 -20.32 -31.62 -12.58
CA ILE A 78 -21.13 -32.38 -13.53
C ILE A 78 -22.28 -33.06 -12.80
#